data_AF-G6Y979-F1
#
_entry.id   AF-G6Y979-F1
#
_cell.length_a   1.000
_cell.length_b   1.000
_cell.length_c   1.000
_cell.angle_alpha   90.00
_cell.angle_beta   90.00
_cell.angle_gamma   90.00
#
_symmetry.space_group_name_H-M   'P 1'
#
loop_
_entity.id
_entity.type
_entity.pdbx_description
1 polymer ?
#
loop_
_entity_poly.entity_id
_entity_poly.type
_entity_poly.pdbx_seq_one_letter_code
_entity_poly.pdbx_strand_id
1 'polypeptide(L)' 'CTGGARAITAEELQDRYHTHCDPRLNADQAIELAFLVSDLLKKSHPVQHKQAANG' A
#
# COMPACT_ATOMS: atom_id res chain seq x y z
N CYS A 1 5.84 -10.86 -1.46
CA CYS A 1 6.22 -10.31 -2.80
C CYS A 1 7.60 -9.67 -2.73
N THR A 2 8.29 -9.51 -3.86
CA THR A 2 9.54 -8.74 -3.94
C THR A 2 9.28 -7.22 -3.83
N GLY A 3 10.30 -6.43 -3.53
CA GLY A 3 10.20 -4.97 -3.40
C GLY A 3 9.53 -4.49 -2.11
N GLY A 4 8.77 -3.40 -2.21
CA GLY A 4 8.24 -2.64 -1.06
C GLY A 4 9.32 -1.84 -0.34
N ALA A 5 8.96 -1.16 0.75
CA ALA A 5 9.88 -0.29 1.51
C ALA A 5 11.17 -0.96 1.99
N ARG A 6 11.16 -2.28 2.23
CA ARG A 6 12.34 -3.08 2.63
C ARG A 6 13.13 -3.68 1.47
N ALA A 7 12.71 -3.43 0.23
CA ALA A 7 13.36 -3.91 -0.99
C ALA A 7 13.60 -5.44 -1.00
N ILE A 8 12.56 -6.24 -0.72
CA ILE A 8 12.67 -7.70 -0.63
C ILE A 8 13.20 -8.29 -1.94
N THR A 9 14.28 -9.07 -1.87
CA THR A 9 14.86 -9.73 -3.05
C THR A 9 14.16 -11.05 -3.38
N ALA A 10 14.44 -11.62 -4.55
CA ALA A 10 13.90 -12.92 -4.94
C ALA A 10 14.43 -14.04 -4.02
N GLU A 11 15.69 -13.95 -3.61
CA GLU A 11 16.34 -14.89 -2.70
C GLU A 11 15.71 -14.85 -1.31
N GLU A 12 15.44 -13.65 -0.77
CA GLU A 12 14.76 -13.47 0.51
C GLU A 12 13.31 -13.95 0.48
N LEU A 13 12.63 -13.80 -0.65
CA LEU A 13 11.28 -14.34 -0.83
C LEU A 13 11.30 -15.87 -0.80
N GLN A 14 12.27 -16.49 -1.47
CA GLN A 14 12.42 -17.95 -1.53
C GLN A 14 12.69 -18.56 -0.14
N ASP A 15 13.42 -17.86 0.73
CA ASP A 15 13.76 -18.30 2.11
C ASP A 15 12.53 -18.47 3.02
N ARG A 16 11.48 -17.67 2.83
CA ARG A 16 10.28 -17.71 3.69
C ARG A 16 9.04 -18.25 3.00
N TYR A 17 9.12 -18.51 1.70
CA TYR A 17 7.99 -18.89 0.88
C TYR A 17 8.22 -20.24 0.22
N HIS A 18 8.00 -21.32 0.99
CA HIS A 18 8.20 -22.71 0.55
C HIS A 18 6.89 -23.43 0.18
N THR A 19 5.84 -22.68 -0.16
CA THR A 19 4.55 -23.24 -0.56
C THR A 19 4.34 -23.09 -2.06
N HIS A 20 3.44 -23.89 -2.62
CA HIS A 20 3.06 -23.82 -4.04
C HIS A 20 1.99 -22.75 -4.33
N CYS A 21 1.57 -21.98 -3.32
CA CYS A 21 0.61 -20.89 -3.50
C CYS A 21 1.32 -19.62 -4.01
N ASP A 22 0.56 -18.60 -4.44
CA ASP A 22 1.15 -17.33 -4.85
C ASP A 22 1.66 -16.51 -3.63
N PRO A 23 2.83 -15.86 -3.72
CA PRO A 23 3.40 -15.07 -2.63
C PRO A 23 2.50 -13.89 -2.25
N ARG A 24 2.16 -13.78 -0.96
CA ARG A 24 1.33 -12.70 -0.42
C ARG A 24 2.16 -11.45 -0.05
N LEU A 25 1.47 -10.32 0.13
CA LEU A 25 2.05 -9.14 0.77
C LEU A 25 2.28 -9.42 2.26
N ASN A 26 3.40 -8.92 2.79
CA ASN A 26 3.61 -8.87 4.23
C ASN A 26 2.94 -7.63 4.86
N ALA A 27 3.01 -7.48 6.19
CA ALA A 27 2.37 -6.39 6.90
C ALA A 27 2.84 -4.99 6.43
N ASP A 28 4.16 -4.81 6.27
CA ASP A 28 4.74 -3.53 5.82
C ASP A 28 4.26 -3.17 4.41
N GLN A 29 4.28 -4.13 3.48
CA GLN A 29 3.81 -3.98 2.10
C GLN A 29 2.31 -3.68 2.04
N ALA A 30 1.50 -4.30 2.90
CA ALA A 30 0.07 -4.07 2.94
C ALA A 30 -0.28 -2.67 3.48
N ILE A 31 0.46 -2.18 4.48
CA ILE A 31 0.29 -0.83 5.02
C ILE A 31 0.73 0.22 3.99
N GLU A 32 1.87 0.00 3.32
CA GLU A 32 2.35 0.86 2.23
C GLU A 32 1.28 0.98 1.13
N LEU A 33 0.72 -0.15 0.68
CA LEU A 33 -0.36 -0.16 -0.30
C LEU A 33 -1.60 0.60 0.19
N ALA A 34 -1.98 0.46 1.47
CA ALA A 34 -3.13 1.16 2.04
C ALA A 34 -2.96 2.69 1.99
N PHE A 35 -1.76 3.21 2.28
CA PHE A 35 -1.46 4.63 2.16
C PHE A 35 -1.50 5.11 0.70
N LEU A 36 -0.90 4.35 -0.23
CA LEU A 36 -0.92 4.69 -1.66
C LEU A 36 -2.35 4.75 -2.22
N VAL A 37 -3.20 3.78 -1.84
CA VAL A 37 -4.62 3.76 -2.22
C VAL A 37 -5.36 4.93 -1.58
N SER A 38 -5.12 5.22 -0.30
CA SER A 38 -5.73 6.38 0.38
C SER A 38 -5.42 7.69 -0.34
N ASP A 39 -4.17 7.89 -0.76
CA ASP A 39 -3.76 9.10 -1.47
C ASP A 39 -4.33 9.18 -2.88
N LEU A 40 -4.46 8.04 -3.58
CA LEU A 40 -5.16 7.98 -4.86
C LEU A 40 -6.62 8.38 -4.72
N LEU A 41 -7.30 7.91 -3.67
CA LEU A 41 -8.69 8.26 -3.38
C LEU A 41 -8.85 9.75 -3.04
N LYS A 42 -7.96 10.33 -2.23
CA LYS A 42 -7.96 11.78 -1.93
C LYS A 42 -7.76 12.63 -3.17
N LYS A 43 -6.87 12.20 -4.08
CA LYS A 43 -6.64 12.89 -5.37
C LYS A 43 -7.86 12.80 -6.29
N SER A 44 -8.55 11.66 -6.27
CA SER A 44 -9.73 11.39 -7.11
C SER A 44 -10.99 12.07 -6.58
N HIS A 45 -11.06 12.30 -5.27
CA HIS A 45 -12.14 12.99 -4.58
C HIS A 45 -11.59 14.21 -3.83
N PRO A 46 -11.28 15.32 -4.53
CA PRO A 46 -10.94 16.55 -3.84
C PRO A 46 -12.11 16.94 -2.96
N VAL A 47 -11.92 16.84 -1.64
CA VAL A 47 -12.92 17.27 -0.66
C VAL A 47 -13.16 18.75 -0.90
N GLN A 48 -14.32 19.08 -1.45
CA GLN A 48 -14.79 20.46 -1.49
C GLN A 48 -15.02 20.89 -0.05
N HIS A 49 -14.04 21.54 0.57
CA HIS A 49 -14.27 22.31 1.77
C HIS A 49 -15.28 23.41 1.41
N LYS A 50 -16.57 23.13 1.64
CA LYS A 50 -17.59 24.16 1.67
C LYS A 50 -17.20 25.10 2.80
N GLN A 51 -16.61 26.24 2.47
CA GLN A 51 -16.41 27.32 3.41
C GLN A 51 -17.80 27.68 3.95
N ALA A 52 -18.05 27.39 5.22
CA ALA A 52 -19.21 27.94 5.91
C ALA A 52 -18.96 29.44 6.01
N ALA A 53 -19.56 30.20 5.09
CA ALA A 53 -19.60 31.64 5.17
C ALA A 53 -20.45 32.00 6.39
N ASN A 54 -19.80 32.47 7.45
CA ASN A 54 -20.50 33.16 8.53
C ASN A 54 -21.04 34.48 7.97
N GLY A 55 -22.37 34.64 8.01
CA GLY A 55 -23.10 35.87 7.78
C GLY A 55 -24.08 36.11 8.90
#